data_AF-A0A134CN99-F1
#
_entry.id   AF-A0A134CN99-F1
#
_cell.length_a   1.000
_cell.length_b   1.000
_cell.length_c   1.000
_cell.angle_alpha   90.00
_cell.angle_beta   90.00
_cell.angle_gamma   90.00
#
_symmetry.space_group_name_H-M   'P 1'
#
loop_
_entity.id
_entity.type
_entity.pdbx_description
1 polymer ?
#
loop_
_entity_poly.entity_id
_entity_poly.type
_entity_poly.pdbx_seq_one_letter_code
_entity_poly.pdbx_strand_id
1 'polypeptide(L)'
;DGDVSENSTDAVNGGQLYKLQQTVAGNKVTVEAAKNSQITVTPETQADKSTKYVVDIAKDGTIGGAKDGNLVTGDTVKKYVDANKVTVTGDEDGSGVKVENVAKTGEPANYKVSLGNKIKAGDVTVDGTEGKGQITGLSNKTWDAGNIVSGRAATEDQLKAVSQNAAEAAKKHTTVVAGDYVTVSEGTNANGGKEYTVTG
;
A
#
# COMPACT_ATOMS: atom_id res chain seq x y z
N ASP A 1 8.44 67.75 -54.96
CA ASP A 1 8.88 67.01 -53.76
C ASP A 1 10.38 66.86 -53.87
N GLY A 2 11.14 67.17 -52.81
CA GLY A 2 12.60 66.95 -52.81
C GLY A 2 12.91 65.45 -52.82
N ASP A 3 14.07 65.04 -53.33
CA ASP A 3 14.43 63.62 -53.35
C ASP A 3 14.52 63.02 -51.92
N VAL A 4 13.97 61.82 -51.70
CA VAL A 4 13.99 61.11 -50.41
C VAL A 4 14.88 59.87 -50.55
N SER A 5 16.18 60.09 -50.44
CA SER A 5 17.23 59.07 -50.52
C SER A 5 18.31 59.33 -49.45
N GLU A 6 19.12 58.31 -49.12
CA GLU A 6 20.06 58.31 -47.98
C GLU A 6 21.04 59.51 -47.96
N ASN A 7 21.40 60.06 -49.12
CA ASN A 7 22.37 61.16 -49.26
C ASN A 7 21.79 62.43 -49.91
N SER A 8 20.47 62.55 -50.03
CA SER A 8 19.83 63.74 -50.60
C SER A 8 20.04 64.98 -49.71
N THR A 9 20.33 66.11 -50.34
CA THR A 9 20.40 67.42 -49.69
C THR A 9 19.20 68.32 -50.05
N ASP A 10 18.21 67.77 -50.75
CA ASP A 10 17.01 68.51 -51.15
C ASP A 10 16.12 68.83 -49.95
N ALA A 11 15.43 69.97 -49.98
CA ALA A 11 14.44 70.31 -48.97
C ALA A 11 13.19 69.42 -49.08
N VAL A 12 12.75 68.86 -47.96
CA VAL A 12 11.46 68.13 -47.85
C VAL A 12 10.31 69.08 -47.56
N ASN A 13 9.13 68.81 -48.13
CA ASN A 13 7.92 69.62 -47.90
C ASN A 13 6.92 68.95 -46.94
N GLY A 14 5.92 69.73 -46.51
CA GLY A 14 4.88 69.25 -45.61
C GLY A 14 4.04 68.10 -46.17
N GLY A 15 3.90 68.00 -47.50
CA GLY A 15 3.22 66.87 -48.15
C GLY A 15 3.99 65.56 -48.03
N GLN A 16 5.33 65.61 -48.12
CA GLN A 16 6.21 64.45 -47.91
C GLN A 16 6.20 63.99 -46.44
N LEU A 17 6.27 64.94 -45.50
CA LEU A 17 6.16 64.64 -44.07
C LEU A 17 4.77 64.08 -43.71
N TYR A 18 3.72 64.65 -44.29
CA TYR A 18 2.35 64.17 -44.10
C TYR A 18 2.17 62.74 -44.63
N LYS A 19 2.70 62.42 -45.81
CA LYS A 19 2.70 61.03 -46.34
C LYS A 19 3.41 60.06 -45.39
N LEU A 20 4.56 60.44 -44.84
CA LEU A 20 5.27 59.62 -43.84
C LEU A 20 4.43 59.45 -42.57
N GLN A 21 3.82 60.52 -42.06
CA GLN A 21 2.93 60.47 -40.89
C GLN A 21 1.74 59.53 -41.12
N GLN A 22 1.14 59.56 -42.32
CA GLN A 22 0.06 58.64 -42.69
C GLN A 22 0.53 57.18 -42.72
N THR A 23 1.72 56.91 -43.28
CA THR A 23 2.33 55.56 -43.29
C THR A 23 2.62 55.08 -41.86
N VAL A 24 3.20 55.93 -41.01
CA VAL A 24 3.48 55.61 -39.60
C VAL A 24 2.18 55.37 -38.80
N ALA A 25 1.15 56.18 -39.02
CA ALA A 25 -0.16 56.01 -38.39
C ALA A 25 -0.88 54.73 -38.86
N GLY A 26 -0.58 54.26 -40.08
CA GLY A 26 -1.08 53.01 -40.65
C GLY A 26 -0.39 51.75 -40.11
N ASN A 27 0.85 51.87 -39.62
CA ASN A 27 1.61 50.77 -39.02
C ASN A 27 1.12 50.42 -37.61
N LYS A 28 -0.13 49.98 -37.49
CA LYS A 28 -0.71 49.51 -36.23
C LYS A 28 -0.45 48.00 -36.07
N VAL A 29 0.12 47.61 -34.93
CA VAL A 29 0.23 46.21 -34.51
C VAL A 29 -0.69 46.01 -33.32
N THR A 30 -1.62 45.07 -33.43
CA THR A 30 -2.55 44.70 -32.36
C THR A 30 -2.20 43.30 -31.86
N VAL A 31 -2.02 43.17 -30.55
CA VAL A 31 -1.86 41.88 -29.87
C VAL A 31 -2.93 41.84 -28.79
N GLU A 32 -3.87 40.90 -28.90
CA GLU A 32 -4.95 40.75 -27.94
C GLU A 32 -5.07 39.29 -27.51
N ALA A 33 -5.41 39.09 -26.25
CA ALA A 33 -5.89 37.81 -25.77
C ALA A 33 -7.38 37.70 -26.06
N ALA A 34 -7.82 36.59 -26.67
CA ALA A 34 -9.24 36.32 -26.84
C ALA A 34 -9.96 36.31 -25.48
N LYS A 35 -11.23 36.72 -25.46
CA LYS A 35 -12.05 36.69 -24.24
C LYS A 35 -12.05 35.27 -23.66
N ASN A 36 -11.71 35.16 -22.37
CA ASN A 36 -11.56 33.90 -21.63
C ASN A 36 -10.37 33.00 -22.06
N SER A 37 -9.38 33.54 -22.79
CA SER A 37 -8.09 32.86 -23.03
C SER A 37 -7.23 32.88 -21.77
N GLN A 38 -6.34 31.89 -21.58
CA GLN A 38 -5.31 31.96 -20.54
C GLN A 38 -4.05 32.66 -21.00
N ILE A 39 -4.01 33.11 -22.25
CA ILE A 39 -2.94 33.98 -22.72
C ILE A 39 -3.12 35.36 -22.07
N THR A 40 -2.09 35.83 -21.37
CA THR A 40 -2.00 37.21 -20.90
C THR A 40 -1.08 37.98 -21.84
N VAL A 41 -1.51 39.18 -22.21
CA VAL A 41 -0.72 40.11 -23.02
C VAL A 41 -0.46 41.34 -22.18
N THR A 42 0.79 41.57 -21.83
CA THR A 42 1.20 42.72 -21.00
C THR A 42 2.09 43.65 -21.83
N PRO A 43 1.70 44.92 -22.04
CA PRO A 43 2.57 45.89 -22.69
C PRO A 43 3.65 46.39 -21.71
N GLU A 44 4.89 46.47 -22.18
CA GLU A 44 6.03 47.03 -21.48
C GLU A 44 6.68 48.14 -22.31
N THR A 45 7.12 49.21 -21.66
CA THR A 45 7.87 50.28 -22.31
C THR A 45 9.35 49.93 -22.33
N GLN A 46 9.95 49.95 -23.52
CA GLN A 46 11.38 49.71 -23.69
C GLN A 46 12.21 50.98 -23.49
N ALA A 47 13.54 50.82 -23.37
CA ALA A 47 14.47 51.94 -23.21
C ALA A 47 14.45 52.93 -24.41
N ASP A 48 14.17 52.44 -25.61
CA ASP A 48 13.98 53.24 -26.83
C ASP A 48 12.58 53.86 -26.94
N LYS A 49 11.75 53.73 -25.89
CA LYS A 49 10.35 54.17 -25.80
C LYS A 49 9.37 53.42 -26.70
N SER A 50 9.80 52.34 -27.36
CA SER A 50 8.88 51.43 -28.07
C SER A 50 8.06 50.58 -27.08
N THR A 51 6.95 50.01 -27.55
CA THR A 51 6.12 49.08 -26.76
C THR A 51 6.49 47.63 -27.10
N LYS A 52 6.82 46.83 -26.09
CA LYS A 52 6.98 45.37 -26.17
C LYS A 52 5.73 44.70 -25.62
N TYR A 53 5.20 43.70 -26.32
CA TYR A 53 4.13 42.86 -25.78
C TYR A 53 4.72 41.57 -25.24
N VAL A 54 4.62 41.35 -23.92
CA VAL A 54 4.96 40.07 -23.30
C VAL A 54 3.72 39.19 -23.36
N VAL A 55 3.85 38.07 -24.07
CA VAL A 55 2.80 37.06 -24.22
C VAL A 55 3.18 35.88 -23.34
N ASP A 56 2.42 35.71 -22.27
CA ASP A 56 2.61 34.63 -21.31
C ASP A 56 1.32 33.81 -21.17
N ILE A 57 1.45 32.61 -20.61
CA ILE A 57 0.31 31.86 -20.09
C ILE A 57 0.11 32.31 -18.64
N ALA A 58 -1.13 32.64 -18.27
CA ALA A 58 -1.49 32.98 -16.90
C ALA A 58 -0.97 31.89 -15.95
N LYS A 59 -0.32 32.27 -14.84
CA LYS A 59 0.34 31.33 -13.92
C LYS A 59 -0.63 30.33 -13.25
N ASP A 60 -1.92 30.62 -13.34
CA ASP A 60 -3.08 29.84 -12.86
C ASP A 60 -4.02 29.43 -14.02
N GLY A 61 -3.59 29.60 -15.26
CA GLY A 61 -4.42 29.43 -16.45
C GLY A 61 -4.38 28.00 -16.98
N THR A 62 -5.57 27.39 -17.16
CA THR A 62 -5.76 26.02 -17.65
C THR A 62 -5.02 25.80 -19.01
N ILE A 63 -4.78 24.61 -19.57
CA ILE A 63 -4.48 24.49 -21.02
C ILE A 63 -5.47 23.45 -21.50
N GLY A 64 -6.67 23.90 -21.85
CA GLY A 64 -7.78 23.01 -22.19
C GLY A 64 -8.88 23.78 -22.91
N GLY A 65 -9.23 23.29 -24.10
CA GLY A 65 -10.28 23.83 -24.96
C GLY A 65 -11.67 23.80 -24.33
N ALA A 66 -12.62 24.38 -25.06
CA ALA A 66 -13.86 24.98 -24.61
C ALA A 66 -14.88 24.14 -23.78
N LYS A 67 -14.60 22.94 -23.26
CA LYS A 67 -15.59 22.18 -22.47
C LYS A 67 -15.12 21.37 -21.26
N ASP A 68 -13.83 21.26 -20.95
CA ASP A 68 -13.41 20.52 -19.75
C ASP A 68 -12.50 21.38 -18.86
N GLY A 69 -13.02 21.73 -17.68
CA GLY A 69 -12.34 22.56 -16.68
C GLY A 69 -11.16 21.85 -16.01
N ASN A 70 -10.08 21.59 -16.75
CA ASN A 70 -8.83 21.10 -16.15
C ASN A 70 -7.62 21.85 -16.69
N LEU A 71 -7.00 22.65 -15.82
CA LEU A 71 -5.63 23.10 -15.98
C LEU A 71 -4.76 21.89 -15.79
N VAL A 72 -3.64 21.81 -16.48
CA VAL A 72 -2.56 20.91 -16.10
C VAL A 72 -1.49 21.74 -15.36
N THR A 73 -1.80 22.23 -14.16
CA THR A 73 -0.79 22.76 -13.23
C THR A 73 -0.14 21.60 -12.50
N GLY A 74 1.01 21.85 -11.87
CA GLY A 74 1.59 20.91 -10.91
C GLY A 74 0.56 20.44 -9.86
N ASP A 75 -0.32 21.35 -9.41
CA ASP A 75 -1.36 21.04 -8.42
C ASP A 75 -2.49 20.17 -8.95
N THR A 76 -3.02 20.43 -10.16
CA THR A 76 -4.08 19.58 -10.73
C THR A 76 -3.55 18.20 -11.15
N VAL A 77 -2.32 18.13 -11.68
CA VAL A 77 -1.63 16.86 -11.92
C VAL A 77 -1.44 16.12 -10.60
N LYS A 78 -0.97 16.79 -9.55
CA LYS A 78 -0.80 16.18 -8.23
C LYS A 78 -2.13 15.69 -7.67
N LYS A 79 -3.22 16.45 -7.77
CA LYS A 79 -4.56 16.03 -7.32
C LYS A 79 -5.08 14.82 -8.10
N TYR A 80 -4.91 14.80 -9.42
CA TYR A 80 -5.32 13.68 -10.27
C TYR A 80 -4.48 12.43 -10.00
N VAL A 81 -3.17 12.58 -9.83
CA VAL A 81 -2.26 11.50 -9.44
C VAL A 81 -2.61 10.98 -8.04
N ASP A 82 -2.80 11.87 -7.07
CA ASP A 82 -3.18 11.52 -5.69
C ASP A 82 -4.52 10.78 -5.64
N ALA A 83 -5.52 11.23 -6.41
CA ALA A 83 -6.84 10.58 -6.49
C ALA A 83 -6.78 9.19 -7.15
N ASN A 84 -5.80 8.94 -8.03
CA ASN A 84 -5.60 7.65 -8.70
C ASN A 84 -4.50 6.80 -8.04
N LYS A 85 -4.01 7.19 -6.86
CA LYS A 85 -3.09 6.33 -6.10
C LYS A 85 -3.80 5.04 -5.72
N VAL A 86 -3.23 3.91 -6.12
CA VAL A 86 -3.62 2.61 -5.58
C VAL A 86 -3.21 2.58 -4.11
N THR A 87 -4.18 2.38 -3.22
CA THR A 87 -3.92 2.19 -1.79
C THR A 87 -3.93 0.70 -1.47
N VAL A 88 -2.87 0.22 -0.82
CA VAL A 88 -2.81 -1.12 -0.24
C VAL A 88 -2.68 -0.93 1.27
N THR A 89 -3.59 -1.52 2.05
CA THR A 89 -3.61 -1.41 3.51
C THR A 89 -3.39 -2.77 4.14
N GLY A 90 -2.50 -2.83 5.14
CA GLY A 90 -2.36 -3.99 6.01
C GLY A 90 -3.46 -4.03 7.07
N ASP A 91 -3.68 -5.20 7.63
CA ASP A 91 -4.55 -5.46 8.77
C ASP A 91 -3.77 -6.31 9.78
N GLU A 92 -2.81 -5.68 10.45
CA GLU A 92 -1.88 -6.37 11.33
C GLU A 92 -2.56 -6.93 12.58
N ASP A 93 -3.58 -6.23 13.09
CA ASP A 93 -4.29 -6.62 14.31
C ASP A 93 -5.37 -7.67 14.03
N GLY A 94 -5.96 -7.67 12.82
CA GLY A 94 -6.98 -8.64 12.40
C GLY A 94 -6.38 -9.89 11.77
N SER A 95 -5.98 -9.81 10.50
CA SER A 95 -5.44 -10.92 9.71
C SER A 95 -3.93 -11.17 9.93
N GLY A 96 -3.19 -10.16 10.40
CA GLY A 96 -1.74 -10.20 10.55
C GLY A 96 -0.97 -9.78 9.31
N VAL A 97 -1.63 -9.25 8.28
CA VAL A 97 -0.97 -8.78 7.05
C VAL A 97 -0.39 -7.39 7.28
N LYS A 98 0.91 -7.24 7.03
CA LYS A 98 1.64 -5.97 7.09
C LYS A 98 1.86 -5.40 5.69
N VAL A 99 1.77 -4.09 5.56
CA VAL A 99 2.04 -3.39 4.30
C VAL A 99 2.94 -2.20 4.57
N GLU A 100 4.10 -2.20 3.92
CA GLU A 100 5.11 -1.15 4.04
C GLU A 100 5.33 -0.48 2.67
N ASN A 101 5.30 0.85 2.62
CA ASN A 101 5.73 1.57 1.42
C ASN A 101 7.25 1.64 1.39
N VAL A 102 7.85 1.02 0.38
CA VAL A 102 9.30 0.95 0.17
C VAL A 102 9.76 1.82 -1.00
N ALA A 103 8.89 2.66 -1.56
CA ALA A 103 9.24 3.59 -2.63
C ALA A 103 10.17 4.71 -2.14
N LYS A 104 11.07 5.14 -3.02
CA LYS A 104 11.89 6.32 -2.81
C LYS A 104 11.13 7.58 -3.20
N THR A 105 11.55 8.72 -2.64
CA THR A 105 11.00 10.03 -3.02
C THR A 105 11.13 10.26 -4.52
N GLY A 106 10.01 10.49 -5.20
CA GLY A 106 9.97 10.73 -6.64
C GLY A 106 9.79 9.49 -7.52
N GLU A 107 9.78 8.28 -6.92
CA GLU A 107 9.49 7.04 -7.63
C GLU A 107 8.01 6.62 -7.46
N PRO A 108 7.47 5.77 -8.35
CA PRO A 108 6.14 5.17 -8.16
C PRO A 108 6.05 4.44 -6.83
N ALA A 109 4.85 4.47 -6.21
CA ALA A 109 4.60 3.73 -4.99
C ALA A 109 4.90 2.24 -5.18
N ASN A 110 5.62 1.66 -4.24
CA ASN A 110 5.98 0.25 -4.25
C ASN A 110 5.75 -0.28 -2.83
N TYR A 111 4.97 -1.35 -2.71
CA TYR A 111 4.52 -1.86 -1.43
C TYR A 111 5.08 -3.25 -1.19
N LYS A 112 5.74 -3.43 -0.05
CA LYS A 112 6.10 -4.74 0.46
C LYS A 112 4.94 -5.24 1.32
N VAL A 113 4.35 -6.36 0.92
CA VAL A 113 3.32 -7.07 1.68
C VAL A 113 3.97 -8.25 2.37
N SER A 114 3.78 -8.37 3.68
CA SER A 114 4.35 -9.44 4.49
C SER A 114 3.39 -9.89 5.60
N LEU A 115 3.79 -10.92 6.33
CA LEU A 115 3.08 -11.43 7.49
C LEU A 115 3.74 -10.90 8.77
N GLY A 116 2.93 -10.59 9.78
CA GLY A 116 3.40 -10.29 11.13
C GLY A 116 3.68 -11.54 11.95
N ASN A 117 3.93 -11.34 13.24
CA ASN A 117 4.20 -12.45 14.17
C ASN A 117 2.95 -13.27 14.49
N LYS A 118 1.76 -12.71 14.26
CA LYS A 118 0.47 -13.35 14.53
C LYS A 118 -0.38 -13.30 13.27
N ILE A 119 -0.90 -14.44 12.86
CA ILE A 119 -1.72 -14.60 11.65
C ILE A 119 -3.03 -15.27 12.01
N LYS A 120 -4.14 -14.73 11.52
CA LYS A 120 -5.48 -15.25 11.80
C LYS A 120 -6.19 -15.65 10.51
N ALA A 121 -6.69 -16.88 10.46
CA ALA A 121 -7.47 -17.42 9.35
C ALA A 121 -8.77 -18.02 9.91
N GLY A 122 -9.86 -17.24 9.83
CA GLY A 122 -11.11 -17.57 10.54
C GLY A 122 -10.87 -17.62 12.05
N ASP A 123 -11.19 -18.75 12.68
CA ASP A 123 -10.99 -18.95 14.12
C ASP A 123 -9.54 -19.34 14.48
N VAL A 124 -8.78 -19.88 13.52
CA VAL A 124 -7.42 -20.37 13.77
C VAL A 124 -6.45 -19.20 13.83
N THR A 125 -5.62 -19.17 14.87
CA THR A 125 -4.56 -18.19 15.03
C THR A 125 -3.22 -18.90 15.18
N VAL A 126 -2.25 -18.51 14.35
CA VAL A 126 -0.84 -18.88 14.49
C VAL A 126 -0.13 -17.72 15.17
N ASP A 127 0.29 -17.89 16.42
CA ASP A 127 1.03 -16.89 17.19
C ASP A 127 2.49 -17.32 17.30
N GLY A 128 3.34 -16.68 16.51
CA GLY A 128 4.79 -16.82 16.52
C GLY A 128 5.49 -15.73 17.35
N THR A 129 4.77 -15.01 18.21
CA THR A 129 5.40 -14.06 19.14
C THR A 129 6.44 -14.80 20.00
N GLU A 130 7.59 -14.15 20.23
CA GLU A 130 8.71 -14.76 20.97
C GLU A 130 8.26 -15.38 22.29
N GLY A 131 8.63 -16.66 22.51
CA GLY A 131 8.24 -17.44 23.69
C GLY A 131 6.78 -17.89 23.74
N LYS A 132 5.96 -17.59 22.71
CA LYS A 132 4.52 -17.91 22.65
C LYS A 132 4.11 -18.74 21.42
N GLY A 133 5.06 -19.45 20.80
CA GLY A 133 4.83 -20.28 19.62
C GLY A 133 3.65 -21.24 19.83
N GLN A 134 2.47 -20.86 19.34
CA GLN A 134 1.22 -21.57 19.58
C GLN A 134 0.30 -21.49 18.36
N ILE A 135 -0.47 -22.56 18.17
CA ILE A 135 -1.59 -22.58 17.23
C ILE A 135 -2.85 -22.77 18.06
N THR A 136 -3.75 -21.79 18.00
CA THR A 136 -5.00 -21.76 18.79
C THR A 136 -6.21 -21.68 17.88
N GLY A 137 -7.42 -21.88 18.44
CA GLY A 137 -8.67 -21.86 17.68
C GLY A 137 -9.00 -23.17 16.94
N LEU A 138 -8.24 -24.24 17.19
CA LEU A 138 -8.52 -25.56 16.65
C LEU A 138 -9.80 -26.16 17.27
N SER A 139 -10.67 -26.72 16.44
CA SER A 139 -11.99 -27.24 16.86
C SER A 139 -11.99 -28.70 17.32
N ASN A 140 -10.95 -29.47 17.00
CA ASN A 140 -10.83 -30.87 17.39
C ASN A 140 -10.45 -31.01 18.87
N LYS A 141 -11.46 -31.14 19.75
CA LYS A 141 -11.25 -31.24 21.21
C LYS A 141 -11.43 -32.64 21.78
N THR A 142 -12.00 -33.57 21.03
CA THR A 142 -12.32 -34.93 21.51
C THR A 142 -11.44 -35.97 20.81
N TRP A 143 -10.91 -36.93 21.59
CA TRP A 143 -10.20 -38.08 21.03
C TRP A 143 -11.18 -39.11 20.48
N ASP A 144 -10.99 -39.50 19.22
CA ASP A 144 -11.76 -40.56 18.55
C ASP A 144 -10.80 -41.56 17.92
N ALA A 145 -10.68 -42.73 18.54
CA ALA A 145 -9.76 -43.79 18.10
C ALA A 145 -10.15 -44.43 16.76
N GLY A 146 -11.42 -44.33 16.36
CA GLY A 146 -11.91 -44.92 15.11
C GLY A 146 -11.71 -44.02 13.89
N ASN A 147 -11.50 -42.72 14.10
CA ASN A 147 -11.46 -41.70 13.04
C ASN A 147 -10.16 -40.88 13.07
N ILE A 148 -9.03 -41.57 12.95
CA ILE A 148 -7.71 -40.94 12.89
C ILE A 148 -7.50 -40.30 11.51
N VAL A 149 -7.31 -38.98 11.49
CA VAL A 149 -7.01 -38.22 10.27
C VAL A 149 -5.52 -37.89 10.23
N SER A 150 -4.79 -38.52 9.31
CA SER A 150 -3.36 -38.27 9.11
C SER A 150 -3.07 -36.85 8.65
N GLY A 151 -1.93 -36.29 9.09
CA GLY A 151 -1.46 -34.94 8.73
C GLY A 151 -2.17 -33.79 9.47
N ARG A 152 -3.15 -34.09 10.34
CA ARG A 152 -3.87 -33.09 11.13
C ARG A 152 -3.17 -32.88 12.49
N ALA A 153 -3.08 -31.62 12.94
CA ALA A 153 -2.61 -31.31 14.28
C ALA A 153 -3.60 -31.78 15.36
N ALA A 154 -3.09 -32.37 16.43
CA ALA A 154 -3.88 -32.70 17.62
C ALA A 154 -3.91 -31.52 18.61
N THR A 155 -5.00 -31.37 19.36
CA THR A 155 -5.08 -30.38 20.45
C THR A 155 -4.59 -30.96 21.77
N GLU A 156 -4.25 -30.09 22.73
CA GLU A 156 -3.92 -30.50 24.10
C GLU A 156 -5.07 -31.25 24.78
N ASP A 157 -6.33 -30.92 24.45
CA ASP A 157 -7.50 -31.66 24.93
C ASP A 157 -7.49 -33.13 24.47
N GLN A 158 -7.19 -33.36 23.19
CA GLN A 158 -7.05 -34.72 22.65
C GLN A 158 -5.86 -35.47 23.27
N LEU A 159 -4.71 -34.80 23.42
CA LEU A 159 -3.54 -35.40 24.04
C LEU A 159 -3.80 -35.77 25.51
N LYS A 160 -4.53 -34.91 26.24
CA LYS A 160 -4.96 -35.18 27.62
C LYS A 160 -5.88 -36.38 27.67
N ALA A 161 -6.87 -36.48 26.78
CA ALA A 161 -7.77 -37.62 26.72
C ALA A 161 -7.02 -38.94 26.45
N VAL A 162 -6.05 -38.93 25.52
CA VAL A 162 -5.19 -40.10 25.25
C VAL A 162 -4.36 -40.47 26.48
N SER A 163 -3.75 -39.49 27.14
CA SER A 163 -2.95 -39.70 28.36
C SER A 163 -3.79 -40.32 29.49
N GLN A 164 -5.03 -39.84 29.68
CA GLN A 164 -5.97 -40.40 30.64
C GLN A 164 -6.37 -41.83 30.27
N ASN A 165 -6.70 -42.10 29.00
CA ASN A 165 -7.02 -43.45 28.54
C ASN A 165 -5.87 -44.44 28.80
N ALA A 166 -4.62 -44.00 28.59
CA ALA A 166 -3.44 -44.80 28.89
C ALA A 166 -3.29 -45.05 30.40
N ALA A 167 -3.49 -44.03 31.24
CA ALA A 167 -3.45 -44.17 32.69
C ALA A 167 -4.54 -45.11 33.23
N GLU A 168 -5.78 -44.99 32.73
CA GLU A 168 -6.88 -45.88 33.10
C GLU A 168 -6.66 -47.31 32.64
N ALA A 169 -6.08 -47.51 31.45
CA ALA A 169 -5.68 -48.84 30.99
C ALA A 169 -4.61 -49.46 31.92
N ALA A 170 -3.65 -48.66 32.40
CA ALA A 170 -2.64 -49.12 33.33
C ALA A 170 -3.21 -49.48 34.72
N LYS A 171 -4.26 -48.78 35.18
CA LYS A 171 -4.93 -49.07 36.47
C LYS A 171 -5.67 -50.40 36.51
N LYS A 172 -5.99 -51.01 35.36
CA LYS A 172 -6.64 -52.33 35.29
C LYS A 172 -5.65 -53.43 35.68
N HIS A 173 -5.24 -53.43 36.95
CA HIS A 173 -4.46 -54.49 37.55
C HIS A 173 -5.34 -55.72 37.82
N THR A 174 -4.72 -56.90 37.77
CA THR A 174 -5.31 -58.13 38.29
C THR A 174 -5.04 -58.19 39.80
N THR A 175 -6.07 -58.47 40.61
CA THR A 175 -5.90 -58.69 42.06
C THR A 175 -5.77 -60.18 42.32
N VAL A 176 -4.74 -60.57 43.08
CA VAL A 176 -4.55 -61.94 43.57
C VAL A 176 -4.61 -61.90 45.10
N VAL A 177 -5.43 -62.77 45.69
CA VAL A 177 -5.61 -62.86 47.16
C VAL A 177 -5.14 -64.24 47.61
N ALA A 178 -4.30 -64.28 48.64
CA ALA A 178 -3.87 -65.54 49.25
C ALA A 178 -5.05 -66.19 49.99
N GLY A 179 -5.33 -67.46 49.66
CA GLY A 179 -6.26 -68.30 50.42
C GLY A 179 -5.54 -69.12 51.48
N ASP A 180 -6.29 -69.91 52.25
CA ASP A 180 -5.70 -70.84 53.21
C ASP A 180 -4.73 -71.79 52.49
N TYR A 181 -3.52 -71.95 53.06
CA TYR A 181 -2.41 -72.75 52.52
C TYR A 181 -1.72 -72.21 51.25
N VAL A 182 -2.04 -71.00 50.80
CA VAL A 182 -1.39 -70.37 49.64
C VAL A 182 -0.60 -69.14 50.07
N THR A 183 0.62 -68.97 49.55
CA THR A 183 1.37 -67.72 49.69
C THR A 183 1.46 -67.00 48.36
N VAL A 184 1.20 -65.69 48.39
CA VAL A 184 1.37 -64.79 47.24
C VAL A 184 2.47 -63.79 47.58
N SER A 185 3.53 -63.75 46.78
CA SER A 185 4.61 -62.77 46.91
C SER A 185 4.60 -61.79 45.74
N GLU A 186 4.72 -60.49 46.05
CA GLU A 186 4.82 -59.42 45.05
C GLU A 186 6.30 -59.17 44.71
N GLY A 187 6.60 -59.16 43.42
CA GLY A 187 7.89 -58.79 42.85
C GLY A 187 7.72 -57.79 41.69
N THR A 188 8.83 -57.50 41.01
CA THR A 188 8.84 -56.65 39.81
C THR A 188 9.48 -57.42 38.67
N ASN A 189 8.81 -57.50 37.52
CA ASN A 189 9.34 -58.18 36.35
C ASN A 189 10.38 -57.33 35.62
N ALA A 190 11.03 -57.91 34.60
CA ALA A 190 12.05 -57.25 33.80
C ALA A 190 11.57 -55.96 33.09
N ASN A 191 10.26 -55.77 32.92
CA ASN A 191 9.66 -54.59 32.31
C ASN A 191 9.17 -53.55 33.33
N GLY A 192 9.48 -53.74 34.63
CA GLY A 192 9.07 -52.82 35.70
C GLY A 192 7.60 -52.96 36.14
N GLY A 193 6.89 -53.97 35.64
CA GLY A 193 5.52 -54.29 36.07
C GLY A 193 5.49 -55.12 37.35
N LYS A 194 4.40 -55.02 38.11
CA LYS A 194 4.14 -55.91 39.25
C LYS A 194 4.00 -57.36 38.77
N GLU A 195 4.68 -58.29 39.44
CA GLU A 195 4.61 -59.72 39.20
C GLU A 195 4.26 -60.45 40.49
N TYR A 196 3.39 -61.46 40.42
CA TYR A 196 2.93 -62.20 41.59
C TYR A 196 3.29 -63.67 41.45
N THR A 197 4.07 -64.20 42.39
CA THR A 197 4.37 -65.64 42.47
C THR A 197 3.41 -66.30 43.44
N VAL A 198 2.78 -67.41 43.03
CA VAL A 198 1.83 -68.17 43.85
C VAL A 198 2.40 -69.55 44.14
N THR A 199 2.49 -69.90 45.42
CA THR A 199 2.92 -71.23 45.88
C THR A 199 1.91 -71.80 46.86
N GLY A 200 1.72 -73.13 46.83
CA GLY A 200 0.87 -73.89 47.75
C GLY A 200 1.64 -74.97 48.49
#